data_AF-X8CHU3-F1
#
_entry.id   AF-X8CHU3-F1
#
_cell.length_a   1.000
_cell.length_b   1.000
_cell.length_c   1.000
_cell.angle_alpha   90.00
_cell.angle_beta   90.00
_cell.angle_gamma   90.00
#
_symmetry.space_group_name_H-M   'P 1'
#
loop_
_entity.id
_entity.type
_entity.pdbx_description
1 polymer ?
#
loop_
_entity_poly.entity_id
_entity_poly.type
_entity_poly.pdbx_seq_one_letter_code
_entity_poly.pdbx_strand_id
1 'polypeptide(L)' 'MPVGRTAHTGEICPESGVWKSLDLRPTTAPIARGNRMPPHNGASCTWQLIELA' A
#
# COMPACT_ATOMS: atom_id res chain seq x y z
N MET A 1 -9.28 -1.00 -13.29
CA MET A 1 -8.39 0.02 -12.71
C MET A 1 -6.97 -0.52 -12.79
N PRO A 2 -5.94 0.28 -13.09
CA PRO A 2 -4.63 -0.28 -13.38
C PRO A 2 -3.92 -0.73 -12.10
N VAL A 3 -3.67 -2.04 -12.02
CA VAL A 3 -2.68 -2.61 -11.11
C VAL A 3 -1.34 -1.89 -11.31
N GLY A 4 -0.67 -1.47 -10.24
CA GLY A 4 0.54 -0.62 -10.30
C GLY A 4 0.38 0.79 -9.72
N ARG A 5 -0.77 1.13 -9.15
CA ARG A 5 -0.93 2.37 -8.36
C ARG A 5 0.06 2.36 -7.19
N THR A 6 0.74 3.48 -6.94
CA THR A 6 1.54 3.66 -5.74
C THR A 6 0.86 4.63 -4.78
N ALA A 7 1.05 4.44 -3.49
CA ALA A 7 0.60 5.36 -2.45
C ALA A 7 1.59 5.32 -1.29
N HIS A 8 1.62 6.39 -0.49
CA HIS A 8 2.54 6.52 0.62
C HIS A 8 1.88 6.12 1.93
N THR A 9 2.68 5.58 2.84
CA THR A 9 2.29 5.34 4.23
C THR A 9 1.66 6.59 4.84
N GLY A 10 0.51 6.42 5.51
CA GLY A 10 -0.27 7.52 6.07
C GLY A 10 -1.27 8.17 5.12
N GLU A 11 -1.15 7.94 3.81
CA GLU A 11 -2.15 8.37 2.83
C GLU A 11 -3.39 7.47 2.86
N ILE A 12 -4.52 8.02 2.42
CA ILE A 12 -5.76 7.26 2.27
C ILE A 12 -5.62 6.35 1.05
N CYS A 13 -5.80 5.05 1.24
CA CYS A 13 -5.79 4.08 0.16
C CYS A 13 -6.85 4.44 -0.88
N PRO A 14 -6.47 4.67 -2.14
CA PRO A 14 -7.43 4.98 -3.19
C PRO A 14 -8.17 3.72 -3.68
N GLU A 15 -7.59 2.53 -3.48
CA GLU A 15 -8.12 1.26 -3.96
C GLU A 15 -7.96 0.14 -2.94
N SER A 16 -8.93 -0.79 -2.96
CA SER A 16 -8.94 -1.99 -2.13
C SER A 16 -8.18 -3.09 -2.84
N GLY A 17 -7.21 -3.70 -2.17
CA GLY A 17 -6.42 -4.77 -2.77
C GLY A 17 -5.23 -5.17 -1.93
N VAL A 18 -4.37 -6.00 -2.51
CA VAL A 18 -3.07 -6.36 -1.93
C VAL A 18 -2.05 -5.31 -2.36
N TRP A 19 -1.47 -4.65 -1.37
CA TRP A 19 -0.43 -3.66 -1.55
C TRP A 19 0.91 -4.24 -1.12
N LYS A 20 1.95 -4.00 -1.91
CA LYS A 20 3.33 -4.40 -1.66
C LYS A 20 4.16 -3.18 -1.33
N SER A 21 4.86 -3.18 -0.20
CA SER A 21 5.78 -2.12 0.16
C SER A 21 7.04 -2.19 -0.72
N LEU A 22 7.47 -1.03 -1.22
CA LEU A 22 8.63 -0.81 -2.07
C LEU A 22 9.85 -0.36 -1.24
N ASP A 23 10.04 -0.99 -0.08
CA ASP A 23 11.16 -0.71 0.82
C ASP A 23 12.29 -1.71 0.63
N LEU A 24 13.40 -1.49 1.35
CA LEU A 24 14.55 -2.39 1.40
C LEU A 24 14.15 -3.84 1.78
N ARG A 25 13.08 -3.99 2.59
CA ARG A 25 12.41 -5.26 2.86
C ARG A 25 10.95 -5.16 2.42
N PRO A 26 10.59 -5.67 1.22
CA PRO A 26 9.23 -5.57 0.72
C PRO A 26 8.29 -6.44 1.56
N THR A 27 7.17 -5.87 2.01
CA THR A 27 6.09 -6.60 2.69
C THR A 27 4.80 -6.49 1.89
N THR A 28 3.92 -7.48 1.95
CA THR A 28 2.60 -7.41 1.31
C THR A 28 1.51 -7.36 2.37
N ALA A 29 0.58 -6.43 2.23
CA ALA A 29 -0.55 -6.27 3.13
C ALA A 29 -1.85 -6.03 2.33
N PRO A 30 -2.96 -6.71 2.69
CA PRO A 30 -4.26 -6.38 2.15
C PRO A 30 -4.76 -5.06 2.77
N ILE A 31 -5.02 -4.05 1.93
CA ILE A 31 -5.50 -2.74 2.37
C ILE A 31 -6.73 -2.36 1.55
N ALA A 32 -7.82 -2.02 2.25
CA ALA A 32 -9.05 -1.57 1.63
C ALA A 32 -8.97 -0.08 1.23
N ARG A 33 -9.68 0.31 0.16
CA ARG A 33 -9.95 1.69 -0.21
C ARG A 33 -10.54 2.45 0.98
N GLY A 34 -10.06 3.67 1.20
CA GLY A 34 -10.47 4.53 2.30
C GLY A 34 -9.73 4.25 3.61
N ASN A 35 -8.98 3.15 3.71
CA ASN A 35 -8.17 2.86 4.88
C ASN A 35 -6.82 3.60 4.80
N ARG A 36 -6.23 3.96 5.94
CA ARG A 36 -4.90 4.60 5.92
C ARG A 36 -3.83 3.55 5.72
N MET A 37 -2.87 3.83 4.85
CA MET A 37 -1.75 2.92 4.64
C MET A 37 -0.97 2.71 5.94
N PRO A 38 -0.74 1.44 6.34
CA PRO A 38 -0.11 1.14 7.61
C PRO A 38 1.37 1.58 7.57
N PRO A 39 1.87 2.21 8.65
CA PRO A 39 3.27 2.53 8.78
C PRO A 39 4.09 1.30 9.13
N HIS A 40 5.19 1.11 8.41
CA HIS A 40 6.13 0.05 8.69
C HIS A 40 7.26 0.61 9.56
N ASN A 41 7.37 0.11 10.80
CA ASN A 41 8.42 0.49 11.75
C ASN A 41 8.51 2.01 12.07
N GLY A 42 7.37 2.71 12.04
CA GLY A 42 7.33 4.16 12.23
C GLY A 42 7.94 4.99 11.09
N ALA A 43 8.29 4.34 9.98
CA ALA A 43 8.82 4.97 8.79
C ALA A 43 7.76 5.04 7.69
N SER A 44 7.84 6.11 6.89
CA SER A 44 7.01 6.30 5.71
C SER A 44 7.52 5.41 4.57
N CYS A 45 6.77 4.37 4.27
CA CYS A 45 7.07 3.42 3.21
C CYS A 45 6.17 3.67 2.00
N THR A 46 6.69 3.43 0.80
CA THR A 46 5.89 3.50 -0.42
C THR A 46 5.25 2.15 -0.67
N TRP A 47 3.96 2.12 -0.94
CA TRP A 47 3.22 0.91 -1.26
C TRP A 47 2.82 0.92 -2.72
N GLN A 48 2.83 -0.24 -3.36
CA GLN A 48 2.43 -0.47 -4.73
C GLN A 48 1.33 -1.51 -4.76
N LEU A 49 0.20 -1.18 -5.37
CA LEU A 49 -0.92 -2.08 -5.58
C LEU A 49 -0.49 -3.17 -6.55
N ILE A 50 -0.40 -4.40 -6.07
CA ILE A 50 -0.02 -5.57 -6.87
C ILE A 50 -1.23 -6.42 -7.26
N GLU A 51 -2.33 -6.31 -6.52
CA GLU A 51 -3.55 -7.06 -6.80
C GLU A 51 -4.75 -6.27 -6.29
N LEU A 52 -5.85 -6.28 -7.04
CA LEU A 52 -7.14 -5.73 -6.61
C LEU A 52 -7.95 -6.83 -5.92
N ALA A 53 -8.62 -6.48 -4.82
CA ALA A 53 -9.53 -7.40 -4.11
C ALA A 53 -10.92 -7.43 -4.77
#